data_AF-A0A1E3QP75-F1
#
_entry.id   AF-A0A1E3QP75-F1
#
_cell.length_a   1.000
_cell.length_b   1.000
_cell.length_c   1.000
_cell.angle_alpha   90.00
_cell.angle_beta   90.00
_cell.angle_gamma   90.00
#
_symmetry.space_group_name_H-M   'P 1'
#
loop_
_entity.id
_entity.type
_entity.pdbx_description
1 polymer ?
#
loop_
_entity_poly.entity_id
_entity_poly.type
_entity_poly.pdbx_seq_one_letter_code
_entity_poly.pdbx_strand_id
1 'polypeptide(L)'
;KLYPRALNYLEILNHKKQTDEYASETLQYNYEMSQKFRANFELLTQQPEISLGFRIKLIEFLFKIAMKLKITPFVTFKAVKLFDRYCSKRIVLGDQSQLVVCTCLWLAAKITGGYHQSSYAPHSNILLKNKPELPTRDLNFRLPKLIEFVKLCGKSCNYDEGMFVQMELHILQTLNWELHDPNVDEFLLTITDNQHCLVDDNQYEVYKIKQFMSYVALFVPEMI
;
A
#
# COMPACT_ATOMS: atom_id res chain seq x y z
N LYS A 1 30.11 -9.32 -20.48
CA LYS A 1 31.04 -9.38 -19.31
C LYS A 1 30.19 -9.32 -18.05
N LEU A 2 30.37 -10.23 -17.10
CA LEU A 2 29.65 -10.21 -15.82
C LEU A 2 30.18 -9.06 -14.96
N TYR A 3 29.29 -8.37 -14.25
CA TYR A 3 29.68 -7.29 -13.34
C TYR A 3 30.54 -7.85 -12.19
N PRO A 4 31.68 -7.23 -11.83
CA PRO A 4 32.56 -7.76 -10.79
C PRO A 4 31.87 -7.83 -9.43
N ARG A 5 31.86 -9.01 -8.81
CA ARG A 5 31.18 -9.25 -7.51
C ARG A 5 31.70 -8.37 -6.38
N ALA A 6 33.01 -8.10 -6.35
CA ALA A 6 33.62 -7.25 -5.33
C ALA A 6 33.14 -5.79 -5.41
N LEU A 7 32.94 -5.26 -6.62
CA LEU A 7 32.40 -3.90 -6.81
C LEU A 7 30.95 -3.82 -6.35
N ASN A 8 30.12 -4.77 -6.75
CA ASN A 8 28.72 -4.86 -6.31
C ASN A 8 28.61 -4.89 -4.77
N TYR A 9 29.45 -5.69 -4.11
CA TYR A 9 29.48 -5.77 -2.65
C TYR A 9 29.83 -4.43 -2.00
N LEU A 10 30.87 -3.74 -2.51
CA LEU A 10 31.26 -2.43 -1.99
C LEU A 10 30.19 -1.35 -2.24
N GLU A 11 29.49 -1.41 -3.36
CA GLU A 11 28.36 -0.51 -3.66
C GLU A 11 27.22 -0.70 -2.67
N ILE A 12 26.83 -1.95 -2.38
CA ILE A 12 25.79 -2.25 -1.39
C ILE A 12 26.21 -1.77 0.00
N LEU A 13 27.46 -1.98 0.40
CA LEU A 13 27.98 -1.51 1.68
C LEU A 13 27.99 0.02 1.79
N ASN A 14 28.43 0.72 0.75
CA ASN A 14 28.43 2.17 0.73
C ASN A 14 27.01 2.73 0.77
N HIS A 15 26.09 2.14 0.00
CA HIS A 15 24.68 2.50 0.05
C HIS A 15 24.11 2.32 1.45
N LYS A 16 24.38 1.18 2.10
CA LYS A 16 23.95 0.92 3.48
C LYS A 16 24.48 1.98 4.45
N LYS A 17 25.77 2.30 4.37
CA LYS A 17 26.38 3.31 5.23
C LYS A 17 25.73 4.70 5.05
N GLN A 18 25.40 5.07 3.81
CA GLN A 18 24.67 6.31 3.53
C GLN A 18 23.25 6.28 4.07
N THR A 19 22.51 5.18 3.89
CA THR A 19 21.16 5.02 4.43
C THR A 19 21.15 5.05 5.95
N ASP A 20 22.15 4.44 6.60
CA ASP A 20 22.30 4.42 8.06
C ASP A 20 22.59 5.82 8.63
N GLU A 21 23.31 6.67 7.89
CA GLU A 21 23.59 8.06 8.28
C GLU A 21 22.30 8.88 8.44
N TYR A 22 21.35 8.71 7.51
CA TYR A 22 20.06 9.41 7.51
C TYR A 22 18.92 8.64 8.20
N ALA A 23 19.21 7.49 8.81
CA ALA A 23 18.17 6.59 9.31
C ALA A 23 17.34 7.23 10.44
N SER A 24 17.97 7.98 11.34
CA SER A 24 17.30 8.67 12.45
C SER A 24 16.35 9.77 11.95
N GLU A 25 16.82 10.60 11.01
CA GLU A 25 16.05 11.70 10.44
C GLU A 25 14.89 11.18 9.58
N THR A 26 15.12 10.10 8.83
CA THR A 26 14.09 9.42 8.05
C THR A 26 13.00 8.86 8.96
N LEU A 27 13.39 8.20 10.07
CA LEU A 27 12.45 7.65 11.04
C LEU A 27 11.63 8.77 11.70
N GLN A 28 12.28 9.86 12.10
CA GLN A 28 11.62 11.02 12.69
C GLN A 28 10.62 11.65 11.71
N TYR A 29 11.04 11.86 10.46
CA TYR A 29 10.17 12.38 9.40
C TYR A 29 8.96 11.46 9.17
N ASN A 30 9.17 10.15 9.06
CA ASN A 30 8.10 9.18 8.88
C ASN A 30 7.13 9.17 10.07
N TYR A 31 7.63 9.29 11.29
CA TYR A 31 6.77 9.42 12.46
C TYR A 31 5.90 10.68 12.40
N GLU A 32 6.50 11.84 12.12
CA GLU A 32 5.79 13.13 12.01
C GLU A 32 4.73 13.11 10.91
N MET A 33 5.06 12.60 9.73
CA MET A 33 4.12 12.48 8.62
C MET A 33 2.99 11.49 8.94
N SER A 34 3.29 10.37 9.62
CA SER A 34 2.27 9.42 10.05
C SER A 34 1.27 10.05 11.01
N GLN A 35 1.71 10.93 11.92
CA GLN A 35 0.81 11.66 12.80
C GLN A 35 0.00 12.72 12.04
N LYS A 36 0.65 13.49 11.15
CA LYS A 36 -0.01 14.54 10.35
C LYS A 36 -1.14 13.97 9.49
N PHE A 37 -0.94 12.80 8.90
CA PHE A 37 -1.88 12.17 7.97
C PHE A 37 -2.80 11.14 8.61
N ARG A 38 -2.96 11.16 9.93
CA ARG A 38 -3.91 10.28 10.61
C ARG A 38 -5.35 10.67 10.32
N ALA A 39 -6.24 9.68 10.19
CA ALA A 39 -7.67 9.94 10.11
C ALA A 39 -8.19 10.41 11.47
N ASN A 40 -9.16 11.33 11.47
CA ASN A 40 -9.82 11.73 12.71
C ASN A 40 -10.91 10.71 13.05
N PHE A 41 -10.68 9.92 14.09
CA PHE A 41 -11.58 8.86 14.55
C PHE A 41 -12.93 9.40 15.05
N GLU A 42 -12.95 10.54 15.74
CA GLU A 42 -14.19 11.15 16.24
C GLU A 42 -15.12 11.54 15.08
N LEU A 43 -14.56 12.10 14.01
CA LEU A 43 -15.33 12.46 12.82
C LEU A 43 -15.78 11.22 12.03
N LEU A 44 -15.01 10.14 12.07
CA LEU A 44 -15.40 8.88 11.43
C LEU A 44 -16.59 8.23 12.14
N THR A 45 -16.64 8.29 13.48
CA THR A 45 -17.75 7.74 14.27
C THR A 45 -19.04 8.56 14.13
N GLN A 46 -18.95 9.84 13.75
CA GLN A 46 -20.08 10.72 13.50
C GLN A 46 -20.73 10.56 12.12
N GLN A 47 -20.20 9.70 11.25
CA GLN A 47 -20.77 9.49 9.91
C GLN A 47 -22.18 8.89 10.00
N PRO A 48 -23.18 9.46 9.29
CA PRO A 48 -24.57 9.03 9.40
C PRO A 48 -24.81 7.64 8.81
N GLU A 49 -24.15 7.31 7.69
CA GLU A 49 -24.37 6.05 6.97
C GLU A 49 -23.18 5.09 7.07
N ILE A 50 -21.95 5.60 7.25
CA ILE A 50 -20.74 4.79 7.42
C ILE A 50 -20.53 4.42 8.89
N SER A 51 -21.41 3.55 9.41
CA SER A 51 -21.19 2.94 10.73
C SER A 51 -19.93 2.07 10.74
N LEU A 52 -19.33 1.85 11.92
CA LEU A 52 -18.15 0.99 12.08
C LEU A 52 -18.35 -0.43 11.50
N GLY A 53 -19.55 -1.00 11.73
CA GLY A 53 -19.90 -2.31 11.16
C GLY A 53 -20.05 -2.29 9.63
N PHE A 54 -20.51 -1.18 9.06
CA PHE A 54 -20.57 -1.02 7.60
C PHE A 54 -19.18 -0.82 7.00
N ARG A 55 -18.30 -0.06 7.67
CA ARG A 55 -16.88 0.09 7.30
C ARG A 55 -16.18 -1.26 7.16
N ILE A 56 -16.36 -2.18 8.12
CA ILE A 56 -15.79 -3.53 8.06
C ILE A 56 -16.22 -4.25 6.77
N LYS A 57 -17.52 -4.20 6.43
CA LYS A 57 -18.05 -4.81 5.19
C LYS A 57 -17.45 -4.17 3.92
N LEU A 58 -17.25 -2.85 3.93
CA LEU A 58 -16.60 -2.15 2.82
C LEU A 58 -15.13 -2.56 2.65
N ILE A 59 -14.41 -2.74 3.76
CA ILE A 59 -13.01 -3.19 3.72
C ILE A 59 -12.92 -4.65 3.23
N GLU A 60 -13.80 -5.54 3.69
CA GLU A 60 -13.88 -6.90 3.16
C GLU A 60 -14.15 -6.93 1.65
N PHE A 61 -15.06 -6.07 1.18
CA PHE A 61 -15.33 -5.89 -0.24
C PHE A 61 -14.09 -5.38 -0.98
N LEU A 62 -13.39 -4.38 -0.44
CA LEU A 62 -12.16 -3.83 -1.00
C LEU A 62 -11.08 -4.91 -1.14
N PHE A 63 -10.89 -5.74 -0.12
CA PHE A 63 -9.96 -6.86 -0.17
C PHE A 63 -10.29 -7.87 -1.26
N LYS A 64 -11.57 -8.22 -1.42
CA LYS A 64 -12.02 -9.11 -2.51
C LYS A 64 -11.69 -8.53 -3.88
N ILE A 65 -11.84 -7.22 -4.07
CA ILE A 65 -11.46 -6.54 -5.31
C ILE A 65 -9.94 -6.53 -5.49
N ALA A 66 -9.19 -6.15 -4.46
CA ALA A 66 -7.73 -6.11 -4.50
C ALA A 66 -7.13 -7.49 -4.86
N MET A 67 -7.65 -8.58 -4.29
CA MET A 67 -7.24 -9.94 -4.63
C MET A 67 -7.53 -10.31 -6.09
N LYS A 68 -8.72 -9.96 -6.60
CA LYS A 68 -9.09 -10.21 -8.00
C LYS A 68 -8.22 -9.43 -8.98
N LEU A 69 -7.83 -8.21 -8.62
CA LEU A 69 -6.93 -7.34 -9.39
C LEU A 69 -5.44 -7.64 -9.15
N LYS A 70 -5.12 -8.59 -8.27
CA LYS A 70 -3.75 -8.93 -7.85
C LYS A 70 -2.97 -7.70 -7.33
N ILE A 71 -3.66 -6.78 -6.66
CA ILE A 71 -3.06 -5.59 -6.06
C ILE A 71 -2.29 -5.98 -4.80
N THR A 72 -1.10 -5.40 -4.63
CA THR A 72 -0.23 -5.66 -3.50
C THR A 72 -0.88 -5.21 -2.19
N PRO A 73 -0.70 -5.98 -1.10
CA PRO A 73 -1.27 -5.69 0.22
C PRO A 73 -1.10 -4.26 0.75
N PHE A 74 0.11 -3.72 0.61
CA PHE A 74 0.46 -2.38 1.09
C PHE A 74 -0.29 -1.27 0.33
N VAL A 75 -0.66 -1.52 -0.92
CA VAL A 75 -1.49 -0.60 -1.70
C VAL A 75 -2.92 -0.58 -1.15
N THR A 76 -3.46 -1.73 -0.75
CA THR A 76 -4.77 -1.81 -0.09
C THR A 76 -4.76 -1.07 1.25
N PHE A 77 -3.66 -1.17 2.00
CA PHE A 77 -3.51 -0.43 3.26
C PHE A 77 -3.56 1.10 3.03
N LYS A 78 -2.77 1.60 2.06
CA LYS A 78 -2.79 2.99 1.62
C LYS A 78 -4.20 3.42 1.18
N ALA A 79 -4.93 2.56 0.46
CA ALA A 79 -6.29 2.85 0.02
C ALA A 79 -7.27 3.05 1.19
N VAL A 80 -7.19 2.22 2.23
CA VAL A 80 -8.03 2.37 3.44
C VAL A 80 -7.69 3.65 4.19
N LYS A 81 -6.41 4.01 4.33
CA LYS A 81 -6.00 5.29 4.92
C LYS A 81 -6.56 6.49 4.17
N LEU A 82 -6.49 6.47 2.83
CA LEU A 82 -7.08 7.51 2.00
C LEU A 82 -8.59 7.60 2.18
N PHE A 83 -9.27 6.45 2.24
CA PHE A 83 -10.72 6.37 2.47
C PHE A 83 -11.11 6.95 3.84
N ASP A 84 -10.46 6.54 4.92
CA ASP A 84 -10.79 7.02 6.26
C ASP A 84 -10.52 8.52 6.41
N ARG A 85 -9.41 9.03 5.88
CA ARG A 85 -9.12 10.49 5.85
C ARG A 85 -10.16 11.27 5.04
N TYR A 86 -10.63 10.71 3.93
CA TYR A 86 -11.68 11.33 3.12
C TYR A 86 -13.00 11.38 3.90
N CYS A 87 -13.39 10.29 4.56
CA CYS A 87 -14.55 10.22 5.44
C CYS A 87 -14.45 11.16 6.66
N SER A 88 -13.25 11.47 7.16
CA SER A 88 -13.10 12.50 8.20
C SER A 88 -13.42 13.93 7.71
N LYS A 89 -13.41 14.19 6.39
CA LYS A 89 -13.60 15.54 5.81
C LYS A 89 -14.91 15.69 5.02
N ARG A 90 -15.56 14.59 4.64
CA ARG A 90 -16.78 14.57 3.82
C ARG A 90 -17.74 13.52 4.33
N ILE A 91 -19.03 13.83 4.23
CA ILE A 91 -20.09 12.87 4.49
C ILE A 91 -20.25 11.98 3.26
N VAL A 92 -20.21 10.66 3.45
CA VAL A 92 -20.33 9.68 2.37
C VAL A 92 -21.62 8.90 2.54
N LEU A 93 -22.43 8.86 1.48
CA LEU A 93 -23.64 8.06 1.42
C LEU A 93 -23.28 6.58 1.17
N GLY A 94 -24.04 5.67 1.75
CA GLY A 94 -23.87 4.22 1.65
C GLY A 94 -23.87 3.74 0.20
N ASP A 95 -24.77 4.28 -0.63
CA ASP A 95 -24.88 3.95 -2.05
C ASP A 95 -23.65 4.37 -2.88
N GLN A 96 -22.90 5.37 -2.40
CA GLN A 96 -21.70 5.89 -3.07
C GLN A 96 -20.41 5.36 -2.43
N SER A 97 -20.48 4.76 -1.25
CA SER A 97 -19.32 4.30 -0.48
C SER A 97 -18.43 3.33 -1.24
N GLN A 98 -19.01 2.45 -2.06
CA GLN A 98 -18.28 1.51 -2.91
C GLN A 98 -17.49 2.22 -4.01
N LEU A 99 -18.07 3.25 -4.64
CA LEU A 99 -17.36 4.08 -5.62
C LEU A 99 -16.16 4.78 -4.96
N VAL A 100 -16.36 5.38 -3.79
CA VAL A 100 -15.30 6.10 -3.07
C VAL A 100 -14.15 5.15 -2.71
N VAL A 101 -14.44 4.01 -2.07
CA VAL A 101 -13.39 3.10 -1.60
C VAL A 101 -12.63 2.45 -2.76
N CYS A 102 -13.30 2.10 -3.86
CA CYS A 102 -12.64 1.59 -5.07
C CYS A 102 -11.80 2.66 -5.75
N THR A 103 -12.24 3.91 -5.75
CA THR A 103 -11.46 5.03 -6.27
C THR A 103 -10.22 5.28 -5.42
N CYS A 104 -10.30 5.17 -4.09
CA CYS A 104 -9.14 5.22 -3.20
C CYS A 104 -8.13 4.10 -3.50
N LEU A 105 -8.60 2.88 -3.82
CA LEU A 105 -7.73 1.78 -4.22
C LEU A 105 -7.06 2.01 -5.57
N TRP A 106 -7.78 2.57 -6.53
CA TRP A 106 -7.21 2.96 -7.81
C TRP A 106 -6.16 4.08 -7.67
N LEU A 107 -6.45 5.08 -6.85
CA LEU A 107 -5.50 6.14 -6.49
C LEU A 107 -4.25 5.58 -5.81
N ALA A 108 -4.41 4.73 -4.79
CA ALA A 108 -3.29 4.10 -4.11
C ALA A 108 -2.41 3.30 -5.07
N ALA A 109 -3.01 2.55 -6.00
CA ALA A 109 -2.27 1.80 -7.01
C ALA A 109 -1.47 2.69 -7.97
N LYS A 110 -1.95 3.91 -8.25
CA LYS A 110 -1.22 4.91 -9.04
C LYS A 110 -0.07 5.55 -8.25
N ILE A 111 -0.27 5.81 -6.95
CA ILE A 111 0.72 6.50 -6.10
C ILE A 111 1.89 5.59 -5.76
N THR A 112 1.62 4.40 -5.22
CA THR A 112 2.68 3.52 -4.71
C THR A 112 3.53 2.95 -5.83
N GLY A 113 3.01 2.90 -7.07
CA GLY A 113 3.69 2.22 -8.15
C GLY A 113 3.76 0.71 -7.88
N GLY A 114 3.95 -0.07 -8.94
CA GLY A 114 3.69 -1.50 -8.93
C GLY A 114 4.67 -2.42 -8.22
N TYR A 115 5.37 -1.97 -7.20
CA TYR A 115 6.62 -2.62 -6.83
C TYR A 115 6.86 -2.66 -5.32
N HIS A 116 6.58 -3.81 -4.67
CA HIS A 116 7.19 -4.23 -3.40
C HIS A 116 7.14 -5.76 -3.22
N GLN A 117 7.32 -6.57 -4.27
CA GLN A 117 7.37 -8.05 -4.08
C GLN A 117 8.61 -8.73 -4.67
N SER A 118 9.25 -8.16 -5.69
CA SER A 118 10.53 -8.68 -6.21
C SER A 118 11.74 -8.28 -5.38
N SER A 119 11.62 -7.34 -4.43
CA SER A 119 12.68 -7.06 -3.44
C SER A 119 12.75 -8.10 -2.32
N TYR A 120 11.70 -8.92 -2.13
CA TYR A 120 11.59 -9.87 -1.01
C TYR A 120 11.56 -11.33 -1.45
N ALA A 121 11.75 -11.61 -2.74
CA ALA A 121 12.16 -12.96 -3.11
C ALA A 121 13.54 -13.18 -2.50
N PRO A 122 13.75 -14.26 -1.70
CA PRO A 122 15.05 -14.49 -1.08
C PRO A 122 16.12 -14.42 -2.17
N HIS A 123 17.12 -13.56 -1.95
CA HIS A 123 18.25 -13.38 -2.85
C HIS A 123 18.99 -14.70 -3.15
N SER A 124 18.66 -15.79 -2.43
CA SER A 124 19.06 -17.16 -2.75
C SER A 124 18.78 -17.55 -4.21
N ASN A 125 17.69 -17.08 -4.83
CA ASN A 125 17.39 -17.42 -6.24
C ASN A 125 17.91 -16.42 -7.28
N ILE A 126 18.38 -15.23 -6.85
CA ILE A 126 19.01 -14.24 -7.76
C ILE A 126 20.49 -14.58 -7.95
N LEU A 127 21.12 -15.22 -6.96
CA LEU A 127 22.54 -15.60 -7.00
C LEU A 127 22.79 -16.98 -7.65
N LEU A 128 21.77 -17.83 -7.80
CA LEU A 128 21.91 -19.20 -8.31
C LEU A 128 21.61 -19.38 -9.81
N LYS A 129 21.18 -18.34 -10.52
CA LYS A 129 21.08 -18.39 -11.99
C LYS A 129 22.20 -17.55 -12.57
N ASN A 130 23.22 -18.21 -13.14
CA ASN A 130 24.25 -17.64 -14.00
C ASN A 130 23.67 -17.11 -15.33
N LYS A 131 22.56 -16.37 -15.28
CA LYS A 131 21.96 -15.64 -16.37
C LYS A 131 21.75 -14.20 -15.89
N PRO A 132 22.26 -13.19 -16.59
CA PRO A 132 21.89 -11.78 -16.38
C PRO A 132 20.47 -11.50 -16.94
N GLU A 133 19.58 -12.49 -16.88
CA GLU A 133 18.16 -12.30 -17.07
C GLU A 133 17.61 -12.20 -15.66
N LEU A 134 17.37 -10.95 -15.22
CA LEU A 134 16.47 -10.64 -14.12
C LEU A 134 15.33 -11.66 -14.19
N PRO A 135 14.99 -12.40 -13.12
CA PRO A 135 13.92 -13.38 -13.21
C PRO A 135 12.66 -12.63 -13.63
N THR A 136 12.28 -12.73 -14.90
CA THR A 136 10.96 -12.40 -15.43
C THR A 136 10.01 -13.46 -14.90
N ARG A 137 9.87 -13.52 -13.57
CA ARG A 137 8.86 -14.30 -12.88
C ARG A 137 7.72 -13.33 -12.60
N ASP A 138 6.82 -13.26 -13.56
CA ASP A 138 5.53 -12.58 -13.50
C ASP A 138 5.57 -11.13 -13.01
N LEU A 139 6.38 -10.29 -13.67
CA LEU A 139 6.27 -8.82 -13.66
C LEU A 139 4.96 -8.31 -14.30
N ASN A 140 3.86 -9.05 -14.15
CA ASN A 140 2.55 -8.62 -14.61
C ASN A 140 1.89 -7.68 -13.59
N PHE A 141 2.68 -6.79 -12.97
CA PHE A 141 2.07 -5.64 -12.32
C PHE A 141 1.55 -4.74 -13.42
N ARG A 142 0.26 -4.85 -13.63
CA ARG A 142 -0.51 -4.05 -14.56
C ARG A 142 -1.34 -3.12 -13.70
N LEU A 143 -1.15 -1.81 -13.86
CA LEU A 143 -2.04 -0.84 -13.24
C LEU A 143 -3.49 -1.22 -13.61
N PRO A 144 -4.36 -1.47 -12.63
CA PRO A 144 -5.73 -1.87 -12.93
C PRO A 144 -6.43 -0.77 -13.72
N LYS A 145 -7.12 -1.16 -14.80
CA LYS A 145 -7.90 -0.24 -15.62
C LYS A 145 -9.23 0.08 -14.92
N LEU A 146 -9.77 1.28 -15.16
CA LEU A 146 -11.08 1.69 -14.66
C LEU A 146 -12.20 0.70 -15.00
N ILE A 147 -12.21 0.19 -16.24
CA ILE A 147 -13.17 -0.83 -16.68
C ILE A 147 -13.19 -2.08 -15.77
N GLU A 148 -12.06 -2.43 -15.15
CA GLU A 148 -11.97 -3.59 -14.25
C GLU A 148 -12.64 -3.26 -12.90
N PHE A 149 -12.45 -2.05 -12.37
CA PHE A 149 -13.16 -1.60 -11.16
C PHE A 149 -14.68 -1.51 -11.37
N VAL A 150 -15.12 -0.94 -12.50
CA VAL A 150 -16.54 -0.84 -12.86
C VAL A 150 -17.18 -2.23 -12.90
N LYS A 151 -16.52 -3.21 -13.53
CA LYS A 151 -17.02 -4.60 -13.59
C LYS A 151 -17.08 -5.26 -12.21
N LEU A 152 -16.13 -4.96 -11.33
CA LEU A 152 -16.02 -5.61 -10.02
C LEU A 152 -16.94 -5.02 -8.94
N CYS A 153 -17.35 -3.75 -9.08
CA CYS A 153 -18.37 -3.16 -8.20
C CYS A 153 -19.76 -3.79 -8.38
N GLY A 154 -19.97 -4.52 -9.47
CA GLY A 154 -21.20 -5.25 -9.74
C GLY A 154 -22.23 -4.42 -10.49
N LYS A 155 -23.17 -5.12 -11.13
CA LYS A 155 -24.19 -4.51 -12.00
C LYS A 155 -25.23 -3.67 -11.24
N SER A 156 -25.36 -3.89 -9.94
CA SER A 156 -26.35 -3.21 -9.09
C SER A 156 -26.05 -1.72 -8.87
N CYS A 157 -24.79 -1.31 -9.00
CA CYS A 157 -24.37 0.04 -8.61
C CYS A 157 -24.38 1.02 -9.79
N ASN A 158 -24.51 0.52 -11.02
CA ASN A 158 -24.59 1.31 -12.27
C ASN A 158 -23.52 2.41 -12.38
N TYR A 159 -22.28 2.13 -11.95
CA TYR A 159 -21.17 3.07 -12.08
C TYR A 159 -20.58 3.06 -13.50
N ASP A 160 -20.14 4.23 -13.97
CA ASP A 160 -19.38 4.38 -15.21
C ASP A 160 -17.94 4.85 -14.93
N GLU A 161 -17.07 4.85 -15.94
CA GLU A 161 -15.69 5.31 -15.78
C GLU A 161 -15.62 6.81 -15.45
N GLY A 162 -16.60 7.60 -15.90
CA GLY A 162 -16.70 9.04 -15.62
C GLY A 162 -16.86 9.34 -14.14
N MET A 163 -17.70 8.56 -13.44
CA MET A 163 -17.89 8.65 -11.99
C MET A 163 -16.59 8.42 -11.23
N PHE A 164 -15.77 7.44 -11.65
CA PHE A 164 -14.46 7.20 -11.03
C PHE A 164 -13.50 8.38 -11.22
N VAL A 165 -13.46 8.97 -12.42
CA VAL A 165 -12.59 10.14 -12.70
C VAL A 165 -13.04 11.37 -11.90
N GLN A 166 -14.35 11.61 -11.80
CA GLN A 166 -14.87 12.71 -10.98
C GLN A 166 -14.59 12.48 -9.49
N MET A 167 -14.81 11.25 -9.01
CA MET A 167 -14.55 10.88 -7.62
C MET A 167 -13.05 10.99 -7.29
N GLU A 168 -12.18 10.64 -8.24
CA GLU A 168 -10.74 10.79 -8.09
C GLU A 168 -10.37 12.25 -7.82
N LEU A 169 -10.80 13.15 -8.69
CA LEU A 169 -10.52 14.58 -8.57
C LEU A 169 -11.08 15.12 -7.25
N HIS A 170 -12.28 14.69 -6.86
CA HIS A 170 -12.91 15.14 -5.62
C HIS A 170 -12.15 14.66 -4.37
N ILE A 171 -11.65 13.42 -4.35
CA ILE A 171 -10.78 12.91 -3.27
C ILE A 171 -9.50 13.74 -3.19
N LEU A 172 -8.83 13.95 -4.33
CA LEU A 172 -7.58 14.71 -4.41
C LEU A 172 -7.74 16.14 -3.88
N GLN A 173 -8.80 16.83 -4.31
CA GLN A 173 -9.13 18.17 -3.83
C GLN A 173 -9.45 18.19 -2.33
N THR A 174 -10.25 17.23 -1.84
CA THR A 174 -10.63 17.14 -0.42
C THR A 174 -9.42 16.89 0.48
N LEU A 175 -8.46 16.10 0.00
CA LEU A 175 -7.22 15.80 0.71
C LEU A 175 -6.11 16.84 0.45
N ASN A 176 -6.41 17.95 -0.25
CA ASN A 176 -5.44 18.98 -0.63
C ASN A 176 -4.20 18.42 -1.36
N TRP A 177 -4.37 17.34 -2.13
CA TRP A 177 -3.28 16.60 -2.79
C TRP A 177 -2.23 16.03 -1.82
N GLU A 178 -2.51 15.99 -0.52
CA GLU A 178 -1.60 15.45 0.49
C GLU A 178 -1.76 13.93 0.63
N LEU A 179 -1.16 13.19 -0.31
CA LEU A 179 -1.23 11.72 -0.38
C LEU A 179 0.08 11.02 0.03
N HIS A 180 1.10 11.80 0.40
CA HIS A 180 2.44 11.30 0.74
C HIS A 180 2.57 11.01 2.24
N ASP A 181 1.74 10.11 2.75
CA ASP A 181 1.92 9.53 4.07
C ASP A 181 2.79 8.27 3.99
N PRO A 182 3.67 8.03 4.98
CA PRO A 182 4.48 6.84 5.05
C PRO A 182 3.54 5.63 5.18
N ASN A 183 3.80 4.62 4.36
CA ASN A 183 3.01 3.41 4.32
C ASN A 183 3.60 2.35 5.25
N VAL A 184 2.81 1.34 5.60
CA VAL A 184 3.23 0.33 6.58
C VAL A 184 4.49 -0.42 6.15
N ASP A 185 4.66 -0.67 4.86
CA ASP A 185 5.86 -1.28 4.31
C ASP A 185 7.12 -0.50 4.67
N GLU A 186 7.12 0.83 4.64
CA GLU A 186 8.31 1.62 5.03
C GLU A 186 8.77 1.26 6.45
N PHE A 187 7.83 1.11 7.39
CA PHE A 187 8.14 0.70 8.77
C PHE A 187 8.49 -0.79 8.90
N LEU A 188 7.86 -1.66 8.10
CA LEU A 188 8.14 -3.10 8.18
C LEU A 188 9.56 -3.45 7.71
N LEU A 189 10.06 -2.69 6.73
CA LEU A 189 11.36 -2.89 6.09
C LEU A 189 12.53 -2.41 6.93
N THR A 190 12.40 -1.25 7.56
CA THR A 190 13.46 -0.70 8.43
C THR A 190 13.76 -1.60 9.62
N ILE A 191 12.75 -2.36 10.12
CA ILE A 191 12.90 -3.17 11.33
C ILE A 191 13.69 -4.47 11.08
N THR A 192 13.87 -4.95 9.84
CA THR A 192 14.54 -6.25 9.57
C THR A 192 15.61 -6.23 8.48
N ASP A 193 15.57 -5.34 7.49
CA ASP A 193 16.47 -5.46 6.33
C ASP A 193 17.80 -4.72 6.51
N ASN A 194 17.89 -3.80 7.48
CA ASN A 194 19.16 -3.12 7.79
C ASN A 194 20.17 -4.01 8.52
N GLN A 195 19.86 -5.28 8.82
CA GLN A 195 20.75 -6.12 9.62
C GLN A 195 21.52 -7.17 8.81
N HIS A 196 20.96 -7.81 7.77
CA HIS A 196 21.71 -8.88 7.06
C HIS A 196 21.37 -8.99 5.56
N CYS A 197 22.39 -8.94 4.71
CA CYS A 197 22.29 -9.11 3.24
C CYS A 197 21.91 -10.55 2.79
N LEU A 198 21.56 -11.43 3.73
CA LEU A 198 21.12 -12.80 3.50
C LEU A 198 19.79 -12.96 4.25
N VAL A 199 18.69 -12.97 3.50
CA VAL A 199 17.37 -13.27 4.07
C VAL A 199 17.39 -14.75 4.51
N ASP A 200 17.54 -14.98 5.80
CA ASP A 200 17.35 -16.31 6.42
C ASP A 200 15.87 -16.69 6.32
N ASP A 201 15.56 -17.99 6.24
CA ASP A 201 14.17 -18.48 6.15
C ASP A 201 13.31 -17.96 7.32
N ASN A 202 13.93 -17.74 8.49
CA ASN A 202 13.30 -17.12 9.65
C ASN A 202 12.85 -15.67 9.42
N GLN A 203 13.61 -14.86 8.67
CA GLN A 203 13.26 -13.46 8.40
C GLN A 203 12.06 -13.35 7.46
N TYR A 204 11.92 -14.30 6.54
CA TYR A 204 10.76 -14.37 5.65
C TYR A 204 9.46 -14.67 6.42
N GLU A 205 9.50 -15.57 7.40
CA GLU A 205 8.34 -15.85 8.26
C GLU A 205 7.99 -14.66 9.16
N VAL A 206 8.98 -13.96 9.73
CA VAL A 206 8.75 -12.72 10.49
C VAL A 206 8.08 -11.65 9.63
N TYR A 207 8.51 -11.50 8.38
CA TYR A 207 7.89 -10.56 7.44
C TYR A 207 6.42 -10.91 7.15
N LYS A 208 6.10 -12.20 6.94
CA LYS A 208 4.71 -12.63 6.77
C LYS A 208 3.85 -12.32 8.00
N ILE A 209 4.38 -12.54 9.20
CA ILE A 209 3.64 -12.23 10.44
C ILE A 209 3.38 -10.73 10.55
N LYS A 210 4.40 -9.89 10.28
CA LYS A 210 4.26 -8.43 10.23
C LYS A 210 3.18 -7.99 9.22
N GLN A 211 3.20 -8.58 8.03
CA GLN A 211 2.19 -8.34 7.00
C GLN A 211 0.79 -8.80 7.44
N PHE A 212 0.68 -9.92 8.14
CA PHE A 212 -0.59 -10.38 8.69
C PHE A 212 -1.15 -9.40 9.72
N MET A 213 -0.31 -8.95 10.66
CA MET A 213 -0.69 -7.99 11.69
C MET A 213 -1.16 -6.65 11.10
N SER A 214 -0.52 -6.18 10.03
CA SER A 214 -0.96 -4.95 9.36
C SER A 214 -2.34 -5.07 8.71
N TYR A 215 -2.73 -6.26 8.24
CA TYR A 215 -4.09 -6.49 7.76
C TYR A 215 -5.13 -6.48 8.88
N VAL A 216 -4.82 -7.11 10.01
CA VAL A 216 -5.74 -7.14 11.14
C VAL A 216 -5.96 -5.71 11.66
N ALA A 217 -4.92 -4.88 11.66
CA ALA A 217 -5.03 -3.47 12.05
C ALA A 217 -6.01 -2.67 11.18
N LEU A 218 -6.21 -3.03 9.89
CA LEU A 218 -7.14 -2.31 9.00
C LEU A 218 -8.61 -2.40 9.45
N PHE A 219 -8.96 -3.46 10.16
CA PHE A 219 -10.31 -3.65 10.69
C PHE A 219 -10.60 -2.79 11.92
N VAL A 220 -9.56 -2.26 12.56
CA VAL A 220 -9.66 -1.40 13.75
C VAL A 220 -9.32 0.04 13.35
N PRO A 221 -10.31 0.92 13.15
CA PRO A 221 -10.06 2.29 12.68
C PRO A 221 -9.22 3.14 13.64
N GLU A 222 -9.17 2.80 14.93
CA GLU A 222 -8.34 3.49 15.93
C GLU A 222 -6.83 3.28 15.68
N MET A 223 -6.49 2.18 15.02
CA MET A 223 -5.11 1.72 14.80
C MET A 223 -4.50 2.24 13.49
N ILE A 224 -5.24 3.06 12.73
CA ILE A 224 -4.89 3.57 11.40
C ILE A 224 -4.67 5.09 11.47
#